data_AF-A0A535Q0D3-F1
#
_entry.id   AF-A0A535Q0D3-F1
#
_cell.length_a   1.000
_cell.length_b   1.000
_cell.length_c   1.000
_cell.angle_alpha   90.00
_cell.angle_beta   90.00
_cell.angle_gamma   90.00
#
_symmetry.space_group_name_H-M   'P 1'
#
loop_
_entity.id
_entity.type
_entity.pdbx_description
1 polymer ?
#
loop_
_entity_poly.entity_id
_entity_poly.type
_entity_poly.pdbx_seq_one_letter_code
_entity_poly.pdbx_strand_id
1 'polypeptide(L)'
;MHYVMLLVFPLMVAGGIGARRLLTRMSVRPALALLAAVPALILGWGTGGIPPALLAWNDVYSRPNAVAQLQTAASVIPADAPVNADAGLCVWLANRHTINDFPDMLDSGAYVVIDEEYYLGNNTNRAKRQAAADALPTGGRRLLYDDGRFQVWSPVGD
;
A
#
# COMPACT_ATOMS: atom_id res chain seq x y z
N MET A 1 -8.95 -0.57 18.79
CA MET A 1 -9.27 -1.52 17.70
C MET A 1 -8.11 -2.45 17.30
N HIS A 2 -6.83 -2.09 17.51
CA HIS A 2 -5.67 -2.94 17.12
C HIS A 2 -5.60 -4.35 17.76
N TYR A 3 -6.20 -4.58 18.93
CA TYR A 3 -6.12 -5.86 19.64
C TYR A 3 -7.12 -6.93 19.17
N VAL A 4 -8.19 -6.54 18.47
CA VAL A 4 -9.21 -7.49 17.99
C VAL A 4 -8.63 -8.38 16.88
N MET A 5 -7.74 -7.85 16.06
CA MET A 5 -7.15 -8.55 14.92
C MET A 5 -6.26 -9.74 15.36
N LEU A 6 -5.57 -9.61 16.50
CA LEU A 6 -4.76 -10.68 17.11
C LEU A 6 -5.59 -11.87 17.60
N LEU A 7 -6.87 -11.66 17.90
CA LEU A 7 -7.79 -12.72 18.34
C LEU A 7 -8.60 -13.29 17.17
N VAL A 8 -9.00 -12.45 16.21
CA VAL A 8 -9.80 -12.87 15.05
C VAL A 8 -8.99 -13.74 14.10
N PHE A 9 -7.70 -13.44 13.89
CA PHE A 9 -6.85 -14.23 12.99
C PHE A 9 -6.71 -15.71 13.41
N PRO A 10 -6.32 -16.05 14.66
CA PRO A 10 -6.24 -17.45 15.08
C PRO A 10 -7.62 -18.14 15.09
N LEU A 11 -8.70 -17.40 15.37
CA LEU A 11 -10.06 -17.94 15.30
C LEU A 11 -10.48 -18.31 13.86
N MET A 12 -10.16 -17.46 12.88
CA MET A 12 -10.42 -17.74 11.47
C MET A 12 -9.59 -18.93 10.96
N VAL A 13 -8.31 -19.01 11.36
CA VAL A 13 -7.45 -20.15 11.01
C VAL A 13 -7.98 -21.45 11.61
N ALA A 14 -8.38 -21.43 12.89
CA ALA A 14 -8.98 -22.60 13.54
C ALA A 14 -10.31 -23.02 12.87
N GLY A 15 -11.15 -22.05 12.51
CA GLY A 15 -12.39 -22.27 11.76
C GLY A 15 -12.14 -22.90 10.39
N GLY A 16 -11.17 -22.39 9.62
CA GLY A 16 -10.81 -22.93 8.30
C GLY A 16 -10.23 -24.34 8.35
N ILE A 17 -9.33 -24.61 9.31
CA ILE A 17 -8.76 -25.95 9.53
C ILE A 17 -9.84 -26.93 9.99
N GLY A 18 -10.73 -26.50 10.89
CA GLY A 18 -11.87 -27.28 11.37
C GLY A 18 -12.84 -27.64 10.24
N ALA A 19 -13.22 -26.66 9.42
CA ALA A 19 -14.09 -26.85 8.26
C ALA A 19 -13.46 -27.81 7.23
N ARG A 20 -12.16 -27.69 6.96
CA ARG A 20 -11.44 -28.61 6.07
C ARG A 20 -11.44 -30.05 6.61
N ARG A 21 -11.22 -30.24 7.91
CA ARG A 21 -11.29 -31.57 8.55
C ARG A 21 -12.71 -32.14 8.55
N LEU A 22 -13.73 -31.29 8.66
CA LEU A 22 -15.13 -31.71 8.58
C LEU A 22 -15.49 -32.14 7.14
N LEU A 23 -15.11 -31.35 6.14
CA LEU A 23 -15.35 -31.63 4.71
C LEU A 23 -14.56 -32.83 4.17
N THR A 24 -13.47 -33.22 4.84
CA THR A 24 -12.73 -34.46 4.50
C THR A 24 -13.31 -35.70 5.18
N ARG A 25 -14.02 -35.54 6.31
CA ARG A 25 -14.71 -36.63 7.01
C ARG A 25 -16.15 -36.84 6.53
N MET A 26 -16.79 -35.79 6.02
CA MET A 26 -18.13 -35.83 5.44
C MET A 26 -18.00 -35.62 3.94
N SER A 27 -18.44 -36.60 3.13
CA SER A 27 -18.55 -36.42 1.68
C SER A 27 -19.72 -35.49 1.38
N VAL A 28 -19.49 -34.19 1.50
CA VAL A 28 -20.49 -33.16 1.22
C VAL A 28 -20.42 -32.85 -0.27
N ARG A 29 -21.54 -32.99 -0.98
CA ARG A 29 -21.63 -32.55 -2.38
C ARG A 29 -21.18 -31.08 -2.48
N PRO A 30 -20.34 -30.69 -3.45
CA PRO A 30 -19.81 -29.32 -3.56
C PRO A 30 -20.89 -28.23 -3.52
N ALA A 31 -22.08 -28.53 -4.05
CA ALA A 31 -23.25 -27.66 -4.01
C ALA A 31 -23.75 -27.33 -2.58
N LEU A 32 -23.64 -28.27 -1.64
CA LEU A 32 -23.99 -28.06 -0.22
C LEU A 32 -22.92 -27.25 0.53
N ALA A 33 -21.65 -27.37 0.14
CA ALA A 33 -20.59 -26.54 0.70
C ALA A 33 -20.76 -25.06 0.28
N LEU A 34 -21.26 -24.81 -0.94
CA LEU A 34 -21.63 -23.48 -1.42
C LEU A 34 -22.73 -22.84 -0.56
N LEU A 35 -23.73 -23.61 -0.11
CA LEU A 35 -24.79 -23.11 0.79
C LEU A 35 -24.23 -22.63 2.13
N ALA A 36 -23.14 -23.21 2.64
CA ALA A 36 -22.49 -22.74 3.85
C ALA A 36 -21.77 -21.38 3.66
N ALA A 37 -21.38 -21.04 2.42
CA ALA A 37 -20.80 -19.74 2.09
C ALA A 37 -21.86 -18.65 1.84
N VAL A 38 -23.12 -19.03 1.55
CA VAL A 38 -24.21 -18.09 1.24
C VAL A 38 -24.44 -17.06 2.35
N PRO A 39 -24.48 -17.39 3.66
CA PRO A 39 -24.65 -16.37 4.70
C PRO A 39 -23.52 -15.32 4.69
N ALA A 40 -22.28 -15.74 4.46
CA ALA A 40 -21.14 -14.83 4.38
C ALA A 40 -21.20 -13.95 3.12
N LEU A 41 -21.70 -14.48 2.00
CA LEU A 41 -21.92 -13.73 0.76
C LEU A 41 -23.08 -12.74 0.88
N ILE A 42 -24.18 -13.13 1.53
CA ILE A 42 -25.33 -12.25 1.81
C ILE A 42 -24.90 -11.12 2.76
N LEU A 43 -24.12 -11.44 3.80
CA LEU A 43 -23.54 -10.44 4.68
C LEU A 43 -22.58 -9.52 3.91
N GLY A 44 -21.70 -10.05 3.08
CA GLY A 44 -20.80 -9.26 2.22
C GLY A 44 -21.54 -8.34 1.26
N TRP A 45 -22.60 -8.83 0.62
CA TRP A 45 -23.46 -8.05 -0.27
C TRP A 45 -24.21 -6.95 0.48
N GLY A 46 -24.83 -7.27 1.62
CA GLY A 46 -25.66 -6.33 2.38
C GLY A 46 -24.88 -5.28 3.16
N THR A 47 -23.65 -5.59 3.56
CA THR A 47 -22.80 -4.69 4.36
C THR A 47 -21.65 -4.06 3.59
N GLY A 48 -21.44 -4.45 2.33
CA GLY A 48 -20.34 -3.97 1.49
C GLY A 48 -18.97 -4.57 1.83
N GLY A 49 -18.88 -5.55 2.73
CA GLY A 49 -17.61 -6.14 3.15
C GLY A 49 -17.73 -7.52 3.81
N ILE A 50 -16.71 -8.35 3.62
CA ILE A 50 -16.58 -9.69 4.23
C ILE A 50 -15.59 -9.55 5.39
N PRO A 51 -15.77 -10.21 6.56
CA PRO A 51 -14.82 -10.08 7.67
C PRO A 51 -13.38 -10.40 7.19
N PRO A 52 -12.37 -9.60 7.58
CA PRO A 52 -12.37 -8.57 8.62
C PRO A 52 -12.78 -7.15 8.16
N ALA A 53 -13.23 -6.97 6.92
CA ALA A 53 -13.63 -5.68 6.38
C ALA A 53 -15.09 -5.29 6.63
N LEU A 54 -15.84 -6.10 7.38
CA LEU A 54 -17.15 -5.71 7.91
C LEU A 54 -17.00 -4.39 8.68
N LEU A 55 -17.75 -3.36 8.26
CA LEU A 55 -17.69 -1.99 8.83
C LEU A 55 -16.40 -1.20 8.53
N ALA A 56 -15.56 -1.65 7.60
CA ALA A 56 -14.55 -0.75 7.03
C ALA A 56 -15.28 0.47 6.45
N TRP A 57 -14.77 1.67 6.76
CA TRP A 57 -15.38 2.89 6.27
C TRP A 57 -15.43 2.84 4.73
N ASN A 58 -16.56 3.25 4.14
CA ASN A 58 -16.77 3.23 2.69
C ASN A 58 -15.67 4.00 1.92
N ASP A 59 -15.04 4.98 2.58
CA ASP A 59 -13.92 5.75 2.05
C ASP A 59 -12.71 4.86 1.70
N VAL A 60 -12.49 3.74 2.40
CA VAL A 60 -11.36 2.82 2.12
C VAL A 60 -11.47 2.19 0.73
N TYR A 61 -12.68 1.87 0.28
CA TYR A 61 -12.95 1.27 -1.03
C TYR A 61 -13.24 2.27 -2.14
N SER A 62 -13.51 3.53 -1.79
CA SER A 62 -13.74 4.61 -2.75
C SER A 62 -12.51 5.51 -2.95
N ARG A 63 -11.41 5.23 -2.26
CA ARG A 63 -10.12 5.91 -2.49
C ARG A 63 -9.60 5.59 -3.90
N PRO A 64 -9.05 6.59 -4.60
CA PRO A 64 -8.33 6.37 -5.85
C PRO A 64 -7.26 5.29 -5.68
N ASN A 65 -7.03 4.49 -6.73
CA ASN A 65 -6.03 3.44 -6.72
C ASN A 65 -4.62 4.05 -6.68
N ALA A 66 -4.12 4.25 -5.46
CA ALA A 66 -2.82 4.84 -5.18
C ALA A 66 -1.66 4.11 -5.88
N VAL A 67 -1.78 2.77 -6.03
CA VAL A 67 -0.75 1.97 -6.70
C VAL A 67 -0.73 2.25 -8.20
N ALA A 68 -1.90 2.40 -8.83
CA ALA A 68 -1.97 2.76 -10.24
C ALA A 68 -1.48 4.20 -10.50
N GLN A 69 -1.79 5.13 -9.59
CA GLN A 69 -1.26 6.50 -9.63
C GLN A 69 0.26 6.51 -9.48
N LEU A 70 0.80 5.80 -8.49
CA LEU A 70 2.24 5.65 -8.30
C LEU A 70 2.92 5.01 -9.53
N GLN A 71 2.30 4.01 -10.15
CA GLN A 71 2.83 3.40 -11.38
C GLN A 71 2.90 4.41 -12.52
N THR A 72 1.92 5.29 -12.62
CA THR A 72 1.90 6.38 -13.61
C THR A 72 2.99 7.40 -13.31
N ALA A 73 3.12 7.85 -12.05
CA ALA A 73 4.18 8.75 -11.62
C ALA A 73 5.57 8.15 -11.89
N ALA A 74 5.80 6.89 -11.52
CA ALA A 74 7.08 6.20 -11.68
C ALA A 74 7.43 5.88 -13.16
N SER A 75 6.49 6.05 -14.09
CA SER A 75 6.73 5.78 -15.52
C SER A 75 7.70 6.77 -16.17
N VAL A 76 7.87 7.97 -15.58
CA VAL A 76 8.85 8.96 -16.07
C VAL A 76 10.29 8.64 -15.64
N ILE A 77 10.48 7.63 -14.77
CA ILE A 77 11.79 7.23 -14.23
C ILE A 77 12.32 6.04 -15.04
N PRO A 78 13.52 6.15 -15.66
CA PRO A 78 14.15 5.04 -16.36
C PRO A 78 14.22 3.77 -15.49
N ALA A 79 14.03 2.59 -16.10
CA ALA A 79 13.88 1.32 -15.38
C ALA A 79 14.98 1.07 -14.32
N ASP A 80 16.23 1.30 -14.71
CA ASP A 80 17.43 1.02 -13.91
C ASP A 80 17.95 2.24 -13.11
N ALA A 81 17.25 3.38 -13.17
CA ALA A 81 17.68 4.56 -12.43
C ALA A 81 17.48 4.40 -10.91
N PRO A 82 18.41 4.91 -10.08
CA PRO A 82 18.26 4.90 -8.64
C PRO A 82 17.14 5.85 -8.20
N VAL A 83 16.43 5.47 -7.13
CA VAL A 83 15.29 6.24 -6.61
C VAL A 83 15.44 6.50 -5.12
N ASN A 84 15.26 7.75 -4.72
CA ASN A 84 14.98 8.17 -3.36
C ASN A 84 13.46 8.25 -3.18
N ALA A 85 12.90 7.48 -2.27
CA ALA A 85 11.46 7.42 -2.07
C ALA A 85 11.09 7.66 -0.62
N ASP A 86 9.92 8.26 -0.37
CA ASP A 86 9.33 8.22 0.98
C ASP A 86 9.25 6.77 1.46
N ALA A 87 9.54 6.52 2.74
CA ALA A 87 9.63 5.17 3.31
C ALA A 87 8.41 4.27 3.03
N GLY A 88 7.23 4.89 2.92
CA GLY A 88 5.98 4.21 2.55
C GLY A 88 5.89 3.66 1.14
N LEU A 89 6.72 4.18 0.23
CA LEU A 89 6.74 3.86 -1.19
C LEU A 89 7.81 2.81 -1.52
N CYS A 90 8.81 2.61 -0.66
CA CYS A 90 9.92 1.68 -0.90
C CYS A 90 9.43 0.26 -1.23
N VAL A 91 8.37 -0.22 -0.58
CA VAL A 91 7.78 -1.55 -0.88
C VAL A 91 7.16 -1.61 -2.28
N TRP A 92 6.58 -0.51 -2.77
CA TRP A 92 5.91 -0.43 -4.06
C TRP A 92 6.88 -0.19 -5.21
N LEU A 93 8.04 0.39 -4.90
CA LEU A 93 9.14 0.63 -5.84
C LEU A 93 10.23 -0.45 -5.75
N ALA A 94 9.99 -1.54 -5.02
CA ALA A 94 10.95 -2.63 -4.78
C ALA A 94 11.47 -3.33 -6.06
N ASN A 95 10.88 -3.04 -7.22
CA ASN A 95 11.36 -3.49 -8.52
C ASN A 95 12.58 -2.71 -9.03
N ARG A 96 12.97 -1.60 -8.38
CA ARG A 96 14.17 -0.83 -8.74
C ARG A 96 15.41 -1.48 -8.14
N HIS A 97 16.53 -1.41 -8.88
CA HIS A 97 17.81 -1.97 -8.44
C HIS A 97 18.38 -1.24 -7.22
N THR A 98 18.16 0.08 -7.13
CA THR A 98 18.63 0.92 -6.02
C THR A 98 17.49 1.80 -5.53
N ILE A 99 17.14 1.66 -4.25
CA ILE A 99 16.11 2.45 -3.57
C ILE A 99 16.70 2.96 -2.26
N ASN A 100 16.62 4.26 -2.06
CA ASN A 100 17.14 4.97 -0.90
C ASN A 100 15.98 5.59 -0.12
N ASP A 101 16.01 5.49 1.20
CA ASP A 101 15.00 6.12 2.04
C ASP A 101 15.15 7.65 2.03
N PHE A 102 14.10 8.36 1.63
CA PHE A 102 14.03 9.81 1.71
C PHE A 102 13.54 10.27 3.10
N PRO A 103 14.14 11.32 3.70
CA PRO A 103 15.29 12.11 3.22
C PRO A 103 16.64 11.61 3.73
N ASP A 104 16.69 10.50 4.48
CA ASP A 104 17.88 10.11 5.24
C ASP A 104 19.06 9.65 4.36
N MET A 105 18.77 9.10 3.18
CA MET A 105 19.74 8.65 2.19
C MET A 105 19.61 9.43 0.87
N LEU A 106 19.22 10.71 0.94
CA LEU A 106 19.08 11.57 -0.24
C LEU A 106 20.37 11.63 -1.06
N ASP A 107 20.34 11.05 -2.27
CA ASP A 107 21.47 11.02 -3.19
C ASP A 107 21.22 11.93 -4.40
N SER A 108 22.22 12.70 -4.80
CA SER A 108 22.09 13.68 -5.90
C SER A 108 21.90 13.03 -7.26
N GLY A 109 22.35 11.79 -7.46
CA GLY A 109 22.24 11.05 -8.73
C GLY A 109 20.93 10.27 -8.89
N ALA A 110 20.06 10.26 -7.88
CA ALA A 110 18.81 9.52 -7.89
C ALA A 110 17.59 10.41 -8.13
N TYR A 111 16.55 9.85 -8.74
CA TYR A 111 15.23 10.49 -8.83
C TYR A 111 14.59 10.53 -7.45
N VAL A 112 13.77 11.53 -7.14
CA VAL A 112 13.03 11.59 -5.87
C VAL A 112 11.54 11.36 -6.13
N VAL A 113 10.93 10.45 -5.39
CA VAL A 113 9.48 10.18 -5.42
C VAL A 113 8.88 10.49 -4.06
N ILE A 114 7.94 11.43 -4.06
CA ILE A 114 7.23 11.93 -2.88
C ILE A 114 5.76 11.54 -2.98
N ASP A 115 5.16 11.10 -1.87
CA ASP A 115 3.70 10.99 -1.71
C ASP A 115 3.24 11.99 -0.66
N GLU A 116 2.55 13.05 -1.10
CA GLU A 116 2.08 14.15 -0.25
C GLU A 116 0.98 13.73 0.72
N GLU A 117 0.27 12.64 0.42
CA GLU A 117 -0.83 12.15 1.25
C GLU A 117 -0.44 10.97 2.14
N TYR A 118 0.80 10.48 2.05
CA TYR A 118 1.17 9.24 2.74
C TYR A 118 1.24 9.38 4.26
N TYR A 119 0.83 8.32 4.95
CA TYR A 119 1.08 8.16 6.37
C TYR A 119 2.57 7.95 6.63
N LEU A 120 3.30 9.02 6.91
CA LEU A 120 4.68 8.93 7.41
C LEU A 120 4.68 8.12 8.71
N GLY A 121 5.29 6.93 8.68
CA GLY A 121 5.36 6.05 9.85
C GLY A 121 6.12 6.71 11.02
N ASN A 122 5.95 6.20 12.23
CA ASN A 122 6.56 6.76 13.45
C ASN A 122 8.10 6.93 13.39
N ASN A 123 8.77 6.20 12.50
CA ASN A 123 10.23 6.24 12.34
C ASN A 123 10.68 7.38 11.41
N THR A 124 9.76 8.06 10.71
CA THR A 124 10.09 9.17 9.82
C THR A 124 9.92 10.50 10.56
N ASN A 125 11.01 11.28 10.66
CA ASN A 125 10.92 12.63 11.19
C ASN A 125 10.20 13.55 10.18
N ARG A 126 8.94 13.87 10.46
CA ARG A 126 8.08 14.69 9.58
C ARG A 126 8.68 16.06 9.27
N ALA A 127 9.24 16.75 10.26
CA ALA A 127 9.83 18.08 10.05
C ALA A 127 11.06 18.01 9.14
N LYS A 128 11.92 16.99 9.33
CA LYS A 128 13.08 16.75 8.48
C LYS A 128 12.67 16.40 7.04
N ARG A 129 11.68 15.52 6.88
CA ARG A 129 11.11 15.15 5.57
C ARG A 129 10.57 16.38 4.86
N GLN A 130 9.75 17.19 5.54
CA GLN A 130 9.18 18.38 4.93
C GLN A 130 10.25 19.40 4.51
N ALA A 131 11.22 19.69 5.37
CA ALA A 131 12.31 20.60 5.04
C ALA A 131 13.14 20.12 3.82
N ALA A 132 13.34 18.81 3.69
CA ALA A 132 14.02 18.23 2.54
C ALA A 132 13.16 18.32 1.26
N ALA A 133 11.85 18.09 1.36
CA ALA A 133 10.91 18.23 0.25
C ALA A 133 10.84 19.68 -0.24
N ASP A 134 10.72 20.64 0.69
CA ASP A 134 10.69 22.08 0.42
C ASP A 134 12.00 22.58 -0.22
N ALA A 135 13.12 21.87 -0.01
CA ALA A 135 14.41 22.19 -0.59
C ALA A 135 14.58 21.67 -2.03
N LEU A 136 13.77 20.69 -2.49
CA LEU A 136 13.90 20.11 -3.84
C LEU A 136 13.83 21.15 -4.97
N PRO A 137 12.89 22.13 -4.97
CA PRO A 137 12.81 23.14 -6.03
C PRO A 137 14.05 24.04 -6.13
N THR A 138 14.78 24.22 -5.02
CA THR A 138 15.98 25.07 -4.97
C THR A 138 17.28 24.26 -5.01
N GLY A 139 17.20 22.94 -4.90
CA GLY A 139 18.34 22.01 -4.83
C GLY A 139 18.91 21.56 -6.17
N GLY A 140 18.57 22.25 -7.27
CA GLY A 140 19.06 21.90 -8.61
C GLY A 140 18.40 20.68 -9.25
N ARG A 141 17.26 20.24 -8.71
CA ARG A 141 16.40 19.22 -9.29
C ARG A 141 15.24 19.87 -10.04
N ARG A 142 14.71 19.17 -11.04
CA ARG A 142 13.54 19.59 -11.81
C ARG A 142 12.35 18.71 -11.49
N LEU A 143 11.18 19.31 -11.32
CA LEU A 143 9.93 18.57 -11.22
C LEU A 143 9.58 17.97 -12.59
N LEU A 144 9.42 16.65 -12.63
CA LEU A 144 9.13 15.88 -13.85
C LEU A 144 7.66 15.44 -13.91
N TYR A 145 7.04 15.20 -12.76
CA TYR A 145 5.66 14.76 -12.64
C TYR A 145 5.04 15.28 -11.35
N ASP A 146 3.79 15.71 -11.41
CA ASP A 146 2.95 16.06 -10.27
C ASP A 146 1.48 15.80 -10.62
N ASP A 147 0.81 14.93 -9.87
CA ASP A 147 -0.64 14.66 -10.00
C ASP A 147 -1.45 15.19 -8.80
N GLY A 148 -0.85 16.04 -7.97
CA GLY A 148 -1.41 16.57 -6.74
C GLY A 148 -1.21 15.68 -5.52
N ARG A 149 -0.79 14.43 -5.72
CA ARG A 149 -0.42 13.50 -4.63
C ARG A 149 1.03 13.04 -4.76
N PHE A 150 1.40 12.50 -5.90
CA PHE A 150 2.74 12.02 -6.19
C PHE A 150 3.52 13.06 -6.96
N GLN A 151 4.72 13.34 -6.48
CA GLN A 151 5.70 14.14 -7.20
C GLN A 151 6.91 13.30 -7.56
N VAL A 152 7.45 13.52 -8.76
CA VAL A 152 8.72 12.94 -9.21
C VAL A 152 9.67 14.06 -9.60
N TRP A 153 10.85 14.05 -8.99
CA TRP A 153 11.92 15.01 -9.23
C TRP A 153 13.12 14.32 -9.87
N SER A 154 13.78 15.03 -10.79
CA SER A 154 15.00 14.57 -11.45
C SER A 154 16.18 14.44 -10.49
N PRO A 155 17.25 13.75 -10.89
CA PRO A 155 18.59 13.95 -10.34
C PRO A 155 19.01 15.42 -10.41
N VAL A 156 20.01 15.80 -9.61
CA VAL A 156 20.57 17.15 -9.63
C VAL A 156 21.32 17.38 -10.94
N GLY A 157 20.99 18.45 -11.66
CA GLY A 157 21.68 18.86 -12.89
C GLY A 157 21.18 18.23 -14.20
N ASP A 158 20.05 17.52 -14.16
CA ASP A 158 19.38 16.89 -15.30
C ASP A 158 18.29 17.78 -15.94
#